data_AF-A0A0P1P1K8-F1
#
_entry.id   AF-A0A0P1P1K8-F1
#
_cell.length_a   1.000
_cell.length_b   1.000
_cell.length_c   1.000
_cell.angle_alpha   90.00
_cell.angle_beta   90.00
_cell.angle_gamma   90.00
#
_symmetry.space_group_name_H-M   'P 1'
#
loop_
_entity.id
_entity.type
_entity.pdbx_description
1 polymer ?
#
loop_
_entity_poly.entity_id
_entity_poly.type
_entity_poly.pdbx_seq_one_letter_code
_entity_poly.pdbx_strand_id
1 'polypeptide(L)'
;MGINAIGIEILEIGKIISEAKCNLNYDLKKLRTEVINLFSGINCDEFGLFSSKTDSEVKVIREKLYTNLQGAKTLANILPHLDNIISLKKRIEKVQDEAIRKFFTVLLSQKIVEFSEKKQSNNFISSFLTYLEDRYLTLYGTLKLAERLNINLSEGKVNIIKGDCTEMNFLKSNSIDGILTSPPYFDALDYIGNNKASIIILGFDDDLEIGSTDKYFKKFEDYKVDLPKSSKDLINLLKKSRRETKSQIVENYLKMMKLSFKECYRVLKTGGFYAMVISKFHSWS
;
A
#
# COMPACT_ATOMS: atom_id res chain seq x y z
N MET A 1 4.27 20.19 5.65
CA MET A 1 5.71 20.26 5.96
C MET A 1 6.39 20.69 4.67
N GLY A 2 6.97 21.89 4.62
CA GLY A 2 7.45 22.57 3.40
C GLY A 2 8.62 21.93 2.64
N ILE A 3 8.73 20.60 2.67
CA ILE A 3 9.77 19.83 1.97
C ILE A 3 9.15 19.29 0.68
N ASN A 4 9.79 19.57 -0.45
CA ASN A 4 9.45 18.91 -1.70
C ASN A 4 9.95 17.45 -1.65
N ALA A 5 9.08 16.50 -1.96
CA ALA A 5 9.39 15.08 -1.84
C ALA A 5 8.98 14.30 -3.09
N ILE A 6 9.77 13.29 -3.44
CA ILE A 6 9.42 12.29 -4.43
C ILE A 6 9.37 10.94 -3.72
N GLY A 7 8.19 10.33 -3.68
CA GLY A 7 7.99 8.96 -3.23
C GLY A 7 8.07 8.01 -4.43
N ILE A 8 8.73 6.87 -4.26
CA ILE A 8 8.75 5.79 -5.25
C ILE A 8 8.14 4.58 -4.58
N GLU A 9 7.07 4.08 -5.18
CA GLU A 9 6.30 2.97 -4.63
C GLU A 9 6.01 1.97 -5.74
N ILE A 10 6.18 0.69 -5.45
CA ILE A 10 6.07 -0.36 -6.46
C ILE A 10 4.63 -0.85 -6.63
N LEU A 11 3.83 -0.76 -5.56
CA LEU A 11 2.43 -1.20 -5.53
C LEU A 11 1.47 -0.03 -5.85
N GLU A 12 0.46 -0.25 -6.68
CA GLU A 12 -0.57 0.77 -6.94
C GLU A 12 -1.31 1.15 -5.65
N ILE A 13 -1.68 0.17 -4.84
CA ILE A 13 -2.35 0.42 -3.56
C ILE A 13 -1.48 1.24 -2.62
N GLY A 14 -0.17 0.96 -2.57
CA GLY A 14 0.80 1.71 -1.77
C GLY A 14 0.91 3.16 -2.24
N LYS A 15 0.88 3.37 -3.57
CA LYS A 15 0.94 4.71 -4.17
C LYS A 15 -0.28 5.51 -3.77
N ILE A 16 -1.48 4.95 -3.93
CA ILE A 16 -2.74 5.62 -3.56
C ILE A 16 -2.76 5.97 -2.06
N ILE A 17 -2.29 5.06 -1.19
CA ILE A 17 -2.14 5.33 0.24
C ILE A 17 -1.20 6.50 0.51
N SER A 18 -0.05 6.53 -0.16
CA SER A 18 0.95 7.59 -0.01
C SER A 18 0.42 8.94 -0.51
N GLU A 19 -0.25 8.96 -1.66
CA GLU A 19 -0.89 10.18 -2.21
C GLU A 19 -1.95 10.72 -1.24
N ALA A 20 -2.80 9.85 -0.68
CA ALA A 20 -3.83 10.27 0.26
C ALA A 20 -3.25 10.80 1.58
N LYS A 21 -2.15 10.21 2.08
CA LYS A 21 -1.45 10.64 3.30
C LYS A 21 -0.66 11.93 3.12
N CYS A 22 -0.07 12.13 1.95
CA CYS A 22 0.73 13.31 1.64
C CYS A 22 -0.11 14.51 1.16
N ASN A 23 -1.37 14.28 0.77
CA ASN A 23 -2.30 15.35 0.46
C ASN A 23 -3.07 15.78 1.71
N LEU A 24 -2.85 17.01 2.19
CA LEU A 24 -3.63 17.62 3.29
C LEU A 24 -4.44 18.83 2.83
N ASN A 25 -4.47 19.11 1.52
CA ASN A 25 -5.14 20.28 0.97
C ASN A 25 -6.58 19.96 0.51
N TYR A 26 -7.35 19.33 1.39
CA TYR A 26 -8.74 18.98 1.10
C TYR A 26 -9.67 20.19 1.28
N ASP A 27 -10.59 20.40 0.34
CA ASP A 27 -11.77 21.22 0.59
C ASP A 27 -12.70 20.45 1.56
N LEU A 28 -12.67 20.85 2.83
CA LEU A 28 -13.45 20.22 3.89
C LEU A 28 -14.97 20.29 3.65
N LYS A 29 -15.47 21.33 2.98
CA LYS A 29 -16.90 21.44 2.68
C LYS A 29 -17.27 20.41 1.62
N LYS A 30 -16.49 20.34 0.55
CA LYS A 30 -16.67 19.37 -0.53
C LYS A 30 -16.55 17.94 -0.01
N LEU A 31 -15.53 17.66 0.81
CA LEU A 31 -15.33 16.35 1.45
C LEU A 31 -16.54 15.96 2.29
N ARG A 32 -17.07 16.87 3.12
CA ARG A 32 -18.29 16.61 3.90
C ARG A 32 -19.49 16.30 3.01
N THR A 33 -19.69 17.06 1.93
CA THR A 33 -20.77 16.81 0.98
C THR A 33 -20.64 15.44 0.34
N GLU A 34 -19.44 15.03 -0.06
CA GLU A 34 -19.20 13.69 -0.62
C GLU A 34 -19.41 12.57 0.40
N VAL A 35 -19.06 12.78 1.68
CA VAL A 35 -19.40 11.85 2.77
C VAL A 35 -20.92 11.67 2.85
N ILE A 36 -21.69 12.76 2.85
CA ILE A 36 -23.17 12.68 2.91
C ILE A 36 -23.72 11.98 1.66
N ASN A 37 -23.23 12.34 0.47
CA ASN A 37 -23.67 11.76 -0.80
C ASN A 37 -23.41 10.26 -0.86
N LEU A 38 -22.26 9.80 -0.35
CA LEU A 38 -21.87 8.39 -0.37
C LEU A 38 -22.92 7.51 0.32
N PHE A 39 -23.53 8.00 1.40
CA PHE A 39 -24.55 7.30 2.18
C PHE A 39 -25.98 7.80 1.96
N SER A 40 -26.17 8.78 1.07
CA SER A 40 -27.52 9.23 0.69
C SER A 40 -28.30 8.08 0.05
N GLY A 41 -29.54 7.88 0.53
CA GLY A 41 -30.42 6.79 0.08
C GLY A 41 -29.95 5.39 0.50
N ILE A 42 -29.02 5.26 1.45
CA ILE A 42 -28.65 3.99 2.08
C ILE A 42 -29.50 3.83 3.35
N ASN A 43 -30.52 2.98 3.32
CA ASN A 43 -31.15 2.49 4.55
C ASN A 43 -30.21 1.44 5.18
N CYS A 44 -29.53 1.79 6.27
CA CYS A 44 -28.62 0.88 6.98
C CYS A 44 -29.30 -0.44 7.42
N ASP A 45 -30.63 -0.42 7.58
CA ASP A 45 -31.42 -1.55 8.06
C ASP A 45 -31.97 -2.47 6.94
N GLU A 46 -31.93 -2.06 5.65
CA GLU A 46 -32.55 -2.81 4.54
C GLU A 46 -31.57 -3.66 3.70
N PHE A 47 -30.27 -3.63 4.01
CA PHE A 47 -29.24 -4.33 3.21
C PHE A 47 -29.31 -5.87 3.26
N GLY A 48 -30.17 -6.46 4.10
CA GLY A 48 -30.47 -7.89 4.06
C GLY A 48 -31.39 -8.34 2.93
N LEU A 49 -32.08 -7.41 2.25
CA LEU A 49 -33.24 -7.72 1.38
C LEU A 49 -33.05 -7.42 -0.12
N PHE A 50 -32.02 -6.68 -0.53
CA PHE A 50 -31.74 -6.42 -1.96
C PHE A 50 -30.67 -7.36 -2.53
N SER A 51 -30.90 -8.66 -2.34
CA SER A 51 -30.21 -9.76 -3.03
C SER A 51 -30.98 -10.18 -4.30
N SER A 52 -31.18 -9.28 -5.26
CA SER A 52 -31.91 -9.66 -6.49
C SER A 52 -31.33 -9.07 -7.77
N LYS A 53 -30.01 -9.16 -7.89
CA LYS A 53 -29.29 -9.43 -9.14
C LYS A 53 -27.85 -9.67 -8.74
N THR A 54 -27.38 -10.91 -8.83
CA THR A 54 -25.97 -11.19 -8.60
C THR A 54 -25.17 -10.47 -9.67
N ASP A 55 -24.65 -9.31 -9.29
CA ASP A 55 -23.79 -8.47 -10.11
C ASP A 55 -22.66 -9.35 -10.69
N SER A 56 -22.42 -9.26 -11.99
CA SER A 56 -21.36 -10.02 -12.64
C SER A 56 -20.00 -9.73 -11.97
N GLU A 57 -19.80 -8.52 -11.47
CA GLU A 57 -18.59 -8.13 -10.75
C GLU A 57 -18.45 -8.86 -9.40
N VAL A 58 -19.53 -9.04 -8.65
CA VAL A 58 -19.51 -9.81 -7.40
C VAL A 58 -19.05 -11.25 -7.64
N LYS A 59 -19.55 -11.89 -8.70
CA LYS A 59 -19.14 -13.25 -9.06
C LYS A 59 -17.66 -13.32 -9.39
N VAL A 60 -17.18 -12.43 -10.25
CA VAL A 60 -15.76 -12.37 -10.67
C VAL A 60 -14.84 -12.12 -9.47
N ILE A 61 -15.17 -11.16 -8.61
CA ILE A 61 -14.36 -10.87 -7.41
C ILE A 61 -14.39 -12.05 -6.45
N ARG A 62 -15.55 -12.69 -6.26
CA ARG A 62 -15.69 -13.88 -5.41
C ARG A 62 -14.80 -15.02 -5.90
N GLU A 63 -14.79 -15.30 -7.19
CA GLU A 63 -13.90 -16.31 -7.80
C GLU A 63 -12.43 -15.97 -7.57
N LYS A 64 -12.02 -14.72 -7.83
CA LYS A 64 -10.64 -14.27 -7.56
C LYS A 64 -10.24 -14.44 -6.10
N LEU A 65 -11.14 -14.15 -5.16
CA LEU A 65 -10.90 -14.34 -3.73
C LEU A 65 -10.64 -15.82 -3.41
N TYR A 66 -11.47 -16.73 -3.93
CA TYR A 66 -11.27 -18.18 -3.73
C TYR A 66 -9.96 -18.69 -4.34
N THR A 67 -9.55 -18.17 -5.50
CA THR A 67 -8.30 -18.57 -6.16
C THR A 67 -7.05 -18.06 -5.44
N ASN A 68 -7.09 -16.83 -4.92
CA ASN A 68 -5.88 -16.14 -4.45
C ASN A 68 -5.72 -16.12 -2.92
N LEU A 69 -6.78 -16.38 -2.15
CA LEU A 69 -6.70 -16.44 -0.69
C LEU A 69 -6.60 -17.88 -0.20
N GLN A 70 -5.46 -18.25 0.39
CA GLN A 70 -5.20 -19.60 0.92
C GLN A 70 -5.84 -19.86 2.30
N GLY A 71 -6.54 -18.88 2.89
CA GLY A 71 -7.07 -18.95 4.25
C GLY A 71 -8.60 -19.06 4.30
N ALA A 72 -9.12 -20.23 4.69
CA ALA A 72 -10.56 -20.45 4.89
C ALA A 72 -11.17 -19.44 5.86
N LYS A 73 -10.41 -19.01 6.88
CA LYS A 73 -10.83 -17.98 7.84
C LYS A 73 -11.04 -16.61 7.18
N THR A 74 -10.08 -16.14 6.38
CA THR A 74 -10.15 -14.84 5.71
C THR A 74 -11.34 -14.80 4.76
N LEU A 75 -11.55 -15.86 3.98
CA LEU A 75 -12.71 -16.01 3.10
C LEU A 75 -14.02 -16.01 3.90
N ALA A 76 -14.12 -16.81 4.96
CA ALA A 76 -15.31 -16.88 5.81
C ALA A 76 -15.64 -15.54 6.47
N ASN A 77 -14.63 -14.72 6.77
CA ASN A 77 -14.84 -13.40 7.36
C ASN A 77 -15.32 -12.37 6.33
N ILE A 78 -14.72 -12.33 5.12
CA ILE A 78 -14.98 -11.24 4.16
C ILE A 78 -16.18 -11.50 3.24
N LEU A 79 -16.42 -12.76 2.84
CA LEU A 79 -17.47 -13.10 1.89
C LEU A 79 -18.89 -12.66 2.29
N PRO A 80 -19.30 -12.73 3.57
CA PRO A 80 -20.62 -12.23 4.01
C PRO A 80 -20.84 -10.74 3.76
N HIS A 81 -19.77 -9.97 3.60
CA HIS A 81 -19.81 -8.51 3.43
C HIS A 81 -19.55 -8.06 1.99
N LEU A 82 -19.28 -9.00 1.07
CA LEU A 82 -18.77 -8.69 -0.26
C LEU A 82 -19.70 -7.79 -1.08
N ASP A 83 -21.01 -8.04 -1.04
CA ASP A 83 -22.00 -7.23 -1.77
C ASP A 83 -22.02 -5.77 -1.29
N ASN A 84 -21.94 -5.58 0.04
CA ASN A 84 -21.87 -4.26 0.66
C ASN A 84 -20.59 -3.52 0.27
N ILE A 85 -19.46 -4.23 0.27
CA ILE A 85 -18.16 -3.66 -0.09
C ILE A 85 -18.16 -3.23 -1.56
N ILE A 86 -18.66 -4.07 -2.47
CA ILE A 86 -18.71 -3.77 -3.91
C ILE A 86 -19.68 -2.62 -4.19
N SER A 87 -20.82 -2.58 -3.51
CA SER A 87 -21.76 -1.45 -3.61
C SER A 87 -21.10 -0.12 -3.20
N LEU A 88 -20.36 -0.10 -2.08
CA LEU A 88 -19.60 1.07 -1.66
C LEU A 88 -18.49 1.43 -2.64
N LYS A 89 -17.70 0.46 -3.10
CA LYS A 89 -16.65 0.66 -4.13
C LYS A 89 -17.21 1.39 -5.35
N LYS A 90 -18.34 0.92 -5.91
CA LYS A 90 -18.99 1.54 -7.07
C LYS A 90 -19.45 2.97 -6.82
N ARG A 91 -19.87 3.30 -5.60
CA ARG A 91 -20.23 4.66 -5.23
C ARG A 91 -19.00 5.55 -5.11
N ILE A 92 -17.92 5.05 -4.50
CA ILE A 92 -16.64 5.77 -4.40
C ILE A 92 -16.08 6.05 -5.79
N GLU A 93 -16.14 5.08 -6.72
CA GLU A 93 -15.67 5.24 -8.10
C GLU A 93 -16.37 6.38 -8.87
N LYS A 94 -17.61 6.73 -8.48
CA LYS A 94 -18.39 7.82 -9.09
C LYS A 94 -18.02 9.20 -8.55
N VAL A 95 -17.29 9.29 -7.43
CA VAL A 95 -16.83 10.58 -6.87
C VAL A 95 -15.91 11.25 -7.87
N GLN A 96 -16.27 12.46 -8.31
CA GLN A 96 -15.56 13.17 -9.37
C GLN A 96 -14.19 13.71 -8.92
N ASP A 97 -14.12 14.17 -7.67
CA ASP A 97 -12.88 14.68 -7.09
C ASP A 97 -11.90 13.52 -6.82
N GLU A 98 -10.78 13.51 -7.54
CA GLU A 98 -9.80 12.43 -7.45
C GLU A 98 -9.18 12.32 -6.06
N ALA A 99 -8.91 13.43 -5.38
CA ALA A 99 -8.32 13.41 -4.05
C ALA A 99 -9.30 12.80 -3.03
N ILE A 100 -10.56 13.22 -3.07
CA ILE A 100 -11.60 12.66 -2.20
C ILE A 100 -11.85 11.18 -2.53
N ARG A 101 -11.89 10.82 -3.82
CA ARG A 101 -12.03 9.43 -4.26
C ARG A 101 -10.90 8.56 -3.72
N LYS A 102 -9.64 8.98 -3.86
CA LYS A 102 -8.47 8.28 -3.30
C LYS A 102 -8.56 8.16 -1.78
N PHE A 103 -8.93 9.25 -1.09
CA PHE A 103 -9.14 9.23 0.36
C PHE A 103 -10.16 8.15 0.76
N PHE A 104 -11.34 8.11 0.12
CA PHE A 104 -12.33 7.07 0.39
C PHE A 104 -11.86 5.66 0.02
N THR A 105 -11.15 5.48 -1.10
CA THR A 105 -10.57 4.20 -1.49
C THR A 105 -9.58 3.67 -0.44
N VAL A 106 -8.72 4.53 0.12
CA VAL A 106 -7.77 4.15 1.20
C VAL A 106 -8.52 3.72 2.46
N LEU A 107 -9.57 4.45 2.84
CA LEU A 107 -10.36 4.08 4.01
C LEU A 107 -11.14 2.78 3.79
N LEU A 108 -11.66 2.57 2.58
CA LEU A 108 -12.33 1.32 2.22
C LEU A 108 -11.35 0.15 2.26
N SER A 109 -10.14 0.34 1.71
CA SER A 109 -9.05 -0.63 1.77
C SER A 109 -8.76 -1.07 3.20
N GLN A 110 -8.54 -0.12 4.11
CA GLN A 110 -8.29 -0.40 5.52
C GLN A 110 -9.42 -1.19 6.17
N LYS A 111 -10.68 -0.86 5.84
CA LYS A 111 -11.85 -1.58 6.38
C LYS A 111 -12.02 -2.98 5.83
N ILE A 112 -11.69 -3.21 4.55
CA ILE A 112 -11.65 -4.55 3.99
C ILE A 112 -10.62 -5.41 4.74
N VAL A 113 -9.41 -4.87 4.99
CA VAL A 113 -8.36 -5.59 5.74
C VAL A 113 -8.87 -5.97 7.13
N GLU A 114 -9.44 -5.03 7.88
CA GLU A 114 -9.98 -5.26 9.23
C GLU A 114 -11.03 -6.39 9.25
N PHE A 115 -12.00 -6.35 8.32
CA PHE A 115 -13.04 -7.36 8.22
C PHE A 115 -12.53 -8.70 7.66
N SER A 116 -11.40 -8.72 6.95
CA SER A 116 -10.80 -9.96 6.46
C SER A 116 -10.01 -10.70 7.55
N GLU A 117 -9.31 -9.96 8.42
CA GLU A 117 -8.47 -10.52 9.48
C GLU A 117 -9.27 -11.04 10.67
N LYS A 118 -10.34 -10.32 11.04
CA LYS A 118 -11.14 -10.59 12.23
C LYS A 118 -12.60 -10.78 11.85
N LYS A 119 -13.24 -11.78 12.47
CA LYS A 119 -14.68 -12.01 12.30
C LYS A 119 -15.42 -10.83 12.93
N GLN A 120 -16.11 -10.05 12.10
CA GLN A 120 -16.97 -8.95 12.53
C GLN A 120 -18.43 -9.34 12.30
N SER A 121 -19.25 -9.22 13.33
CA SER A 121 -20.71 -9.38 13.25
C SER A 121 -21.43 -8.10 12.82
N ASN A 122 -20.75 -6.96 12.90
CA ASN A 122 -21.31 -5.66 12.58
C ASN A 122 -21.54 -5.52 11.07
N ASN A 123 -22.54 -4.74 10.69
CA ASN A 123 -22.78 -4.38 9.30
C ASN A 123 -21.58 -3.59 8.75
N PHE A 124 -21.07 -4.00 7.58
CA PHE A 124 -19.90 -3.37 6.96
C PHE A 124 -20.13 -1.89 6.64
N ILE A 125 -21.32 -1.53 6.12
CA ILE A 125 -21.65 -0.16 5.72
C ILE A 125 -21.63 0.77 6.94
N SER A 126 -22.27 0.37 8.05
CA SER A 126 -22.29 1.19 9.27
C SER A 126 -20.90 1.30 9.89
N SER A 127 -20.12 0.22 9.90
CA SER A 127 -18.74 0.25 10.37
C SER A 127 -17.84 1.16 9.52
N PHE A 128 -18.04 1.15 8.20
CA PHE A 128 -17.33 2.03 7.27
C PHE A 128 -17.76 3.49 7.44
N LEU A 129 -19.05 3.78 7.63
CA LEU A 129 -19.56 5.13 7.90
C LEU A 129 -18.91 5.72 9.15
N THR A 130 -18.99 5.02 10.29
CA THR A 130 -18.39 5.49 11.55
C THR A 130 -16.89 5.73 11.41
N TYR A 131 -16.19 4.85 10.70
CA TYR A 131 -14.77 5.03 10.43
C TYR A 131 -14.49 6.24 9.54
N LEU A 132 -15.29 6.44 8.49
CA LEU A 132 -15.15 7.59 7.60
C LEU A 132 -15.40 8.91 8.33
N GLU A 133 -16.43 8.97 9.17
CA GLU A 133 -16.75 10.14 9.99
C GLU A 133 -15.61 10.48 10.96
N ASP A 134 -15.07 9.48 11.66
CA ASP A 134 -13.92 9.64 12.56
C ASP A 134 -12.68 10.18 11.83
N ARG A 135 -12.38 9.63 10.64
CA ARG A 135 -11.25 10.11 9.83
C ARG A 135 -11.47 11.51 9.29
N TYR A 136 -12.70 11.84 8.88
CA TYR A 136 -13.08 13.20 8.49
C TYR A 136 -12.91 14.19 9.65
N LEU A 137 -13.39 13.86 10.85
CA LEU A 137 -13.26 14.71 12.04
C LEU A 137 -11.79 14.89 12.46
N THR A 138 -10.98 13.84 12.36
CA THR A 138 -9.54 13.91 12.61
C THR A 138 -8.85 14.86 11.64
N LEU A 139 -9.14 14.75 10.34
CA LEU A 139 -8.61 15.65 9.31
C LEU A 139 -9.08 17.10 9.55
N TYR A 140 -10.37 17.29 9.81
CA TYR A 140 -10.96 18.60 10.13
C TYR A 140 -10.24 19.25 11.32
N GLY A 141 -10.10 18.52 12.43
CA GLY A 141 -9.41 18.99 13.63
C GLY A 141 -7.94 19.34 13.35
N THR A 142 -7.26 18.51 12.57
CA THR A 142 -5.86 18.74 12.16
C THR A 142 -5.72 20.04 11.35
N LEU A 143 -6.57 20.25 10.34
CA LEU A 143 -6.53 21.45 9.51
C LEU A 143 -6.92 22.71 10.30
N LYS A 144 -7.91 22.63 11.19
CA LYS A 144 -8.27 23.75 12.07
C LYS A 144 -7.22 24.11 13.10
N LEU A 145 -6.50 23.11 13.62
CA LEU A 145 -5.37 23.36 14.51
C LEU A 145 -4.22 24.02 13.74
N ALA A 146 -3.89 23.52 12.55
CA ALA A 146 -2.86 24.11 11.71
C ALA A 146 -3.19 25.57 11.33
N GLU A 147 -4.44 25.87 10.98
CA GLU A 147 -4.93 27.23 10.74
C GLU A 147 -4.70 28.13 11.97
N ARG A 148 -5.07 27.67 13.17
CA ARG A 148 -4.86 28.44 14.43
C ARG A 148 -3.40 28.64 14.79
N LEU A 149 -2.53 27.68 14.44
CA LEU A 149 -1.10 27.75 14.67
C LEU A 149 -0.34 28.47 13.54
N ASN A 150 -1.04 28.96 12.51
CA ASN A 150 -0.46 29.56 11.30
C ASN A 150 0.56 28.64 10.61
N ILE A 151 0.28 27.33 10.58
CA ILE A 151 1.12 26.31 9.94
C ILE A 151 0.57 26.02 8.54
N ASN A 152 1.39 26.25 7.52
CA ASN A 152 1.06 25.85 6.16
C ASN A 152 1.39 24.36 5.94
N LEU A 153 0.34 23.53 5.92
CA LEU A 153 0.50 22.09 5.69
C LEU A 153 0.77 21.74 4.21
N SER A 154 0.47 22.63 3.27
CA SER A 154 0.54 22.42 1.81
C SER A 154 1.72 23.11 1.11
N GLU A 155 2.68 23.62 1.87
CA GLU A 155 3.85 24.35 1.33
C GLU A 155 4.78 23.46 0.47
N GLY A 156 4.92 22.18 0.80
CA GLY A 156 5.78 21.23 0.09
C GLY A 156 5.05 20.55 -1.07
N LYS A 157 5.73 20.40 -2.21
CA LYS A 157 5.22 19.61 -3.35
C LYS A 157 5.64 18.15 -3.20
N VAL A 158 4.67 17.26 -3.10
CA VAL A 158 4.91 15.81 -3.04
C VAL A 158 4.44 15.17 -4.34
N ASN A 159 5.31 14.35 -4.94
CA ASN A 159 4.97 13.53 -6.10
C ASN A 159 5.22 12.05 -5.77
N ILE A 160 4.21 11.19 -5.94
CA ILE A 160 4.36 9.75 -5.72
C ILE A 160 4.35 9.06 -7.08
N ILE A 161 5.44 8.36 -7.40
CA ILE A 161 5.66 7.69 -8.67
C ILE A 161 5.52 6.18 -8.45
N LYS A 162 4.68 5.53 -9.26
CA LYS A 162 4.68 4.07 -9.34
C LYS A 162 5.93 3.63 -10.09
N GLY A 163 6.83 2.90 -9.43
CA GLY A 163 8.09 2.48 -10.05
C GLY A 163 8.94 1.56 -9.20
N ASP A 164 9.87 0.88 -9.86
CA ASP A 164 10.88 0.02 -9.23
C ASP A 164 12.12 0.88 -8.91
N CYS A 165 12.52 0.94 -7.64
CA CYS A 165 13.67 1.73 -7.21
C CYS A 165 15.02 1.20 -7.71
N THR A 166 15.06 0.01 -8.33
CA THR A 166 16.24 -0.51 -9.03
C THR A 166 16.44 0.12 -10.41
N GLU A 167 15.45 0.86 -10.92
CA GLU A 167 15.48 1.54 -12.22
C GLU A 167 14.77 2.92 -12.15
N MET A 168 15.50 3.95 -11.71
CA MET A 168 14.95 5.31 -11.51
C MET A 168 15.20 6.22 -12.74
N ASN A 169 15.01 5.72 -13.96
CA ASN A 169 15.33 6.44 -15.21
C ASN A 169 14.53 7.75 -15.40
N PHE A 170 13.39 7.89 -14.71
CA PHE A 170 12.58 9.12 -14.66
C PHE A 170 13.22 10.24 -13.81
N LEU A 171 14.29 9.94 -13.05
CA LEU A 171 15.08 10.91 -12.30
C LEU A 171 16.43 11.15 -12.97
N LYS A 172 16.81 12.43 -13.05
CA LYS A 172 18.12 12.84 -13.55
C LYS A 172 19.22 12.50 -12.54
N SER A 173 20.43 12.29 -13.04
CA SER A 173 21.59 12.15 -12.15
C SER A 173 21.85 13.44 -11.39
N ASN A 174 22.36 13.36 -10.15
CA ASN A 174 22.64 14.52 -9.29
C ASN A 174 21.45 15.49 -9.15
N SER A 175 20.21 15.01 -9.02
CA SER A 175 19.02 15.84 -8.91
C SER A 175 18.38 15.88 -7.53
N ILE A 176 18.76 14.96 -6.63
CA ILE A 176 18.14 14.79 -5.32
C ILE A 176 19.09 15.28 -4.21
N ASP A 177 18.59 16.14 -3.31
CA ASP A 177 19.37 16.72 -2.21
C ASP A 177 19.58 15.73 -1.04
N GLY A 178 18.61 14.85 -0.81
CA GLY A 178 18.71 13.81 0.20
C GLY A 178 17.74 12.66 -0.06
N ILE A 179 18.11 11.47 0.41
CA ILE A 179 17.32 10.25 0.29
C ILE A 179 17.06 9.69 1.69
N LEU A 180 15.83 9.24 1.92
CA LEU A 180 15.44 8.45 3.09
C LEU A 180 14.80 7.15 2.61
N THR A 181 15.29 6.01 3.06
CA THR A 181 14.70 4.69 2.75
C THR A 181 14.53 3.83 3.98
N SER A 182 13.60 2.87 3.90
CA SER A 182 13.44 1.77 4.84
C SER A 182 13.26 0.49 4.00
N PRO A 183 14.35 -0.08 3.47
CA PRO A 183 14.27 -1.20 2.53
C PRO A 183 13.62 -2.44 3.17
N PRO A 184 13.04 -3.33 2.35
CA PRO A 184 12.47 -4.57 2.84
C PRO A 184 13.59 -5.44 3.45
N TYR A 185 13.33 -6.06 4.61
CA TYR A 185 14.27 -7.06 5.14
C TYR A 185 14.03 -8.39 4.41
N PHE A 186 15.11 -9.10 4.04
CA PHE A 186 15.02 -10.34 3.25
C PHE A 186 14.24 -11.47 3.93
N ASP A 187 14.05 -11.35 5.24
CA ASP A 187 13.27 -12.23 6.10
C ASP A 187 11.91 -11.65 6.50
N ALA A 188 11.65 -10.39 6.17
CA ALA A 188 10.41 -9.73 6.52
C ALA A 188 9.28 -10.17 5.58
N LEU A 189 8.29 -10.79 6.24
CA LEU A 189 6.84 -10.84 6.01
C LEU A 189 6.33 -10.59 4.57
N ASP A 190 5.33 -11.38 4.18
CA ASP A 190 4.47 -11.14 3.02
C ASP A 190 3.91 -9.70 3.05
N TYR A 191 4.53 -8.77 2.32
CA TYR A 191 4.22 -7.31 2.36
C TYR A 191 2.80 -6.99 1.93
N ILE A 192 2.17 -7.89 1.17
CA ILE A 192 0.77 -7.77 0.76
C ILE A 192 -0.13 -8.76 1.48
N GLY A 193 0.39 -9.64 2.35
CA GLY A 193 -0.34 -10.80 2.87
C GLY A 193 -1.70 -10.44 3.47
N ASN A 194 -1.71 -9.45 4.36
CA ASN A 194 -2.93 -8.94 4.99
C ASN A 194 -3.77 -8.07 4.06
N ASN A 195 -3.16 -7.50 3.02
CA ASN A 195 -3.81 -6.62 2.04
C ASN A 195 -4.42 -7.37 0.85
N LYS A 196 -4.16 -8.67 0.66
CA LYS A 196 -4.63 -9.46 -0.51
C LYS A 196 -6.12 -9.31 -0.78
N ALA A 197 -6.97 -9.40 0.25
CA ALA A 197 -8.41 -9.22 0.09
C ALA A 197 -8.76 -7.82 -0.44
N SER A 198 -8.12 -6.78 0.10
CA SER A 198 -8.30 -5.41 -0.36
C SER A 198 -7.79 -5.20 -1.78
N ILE A 199 -6.63 -5.77 -2.13
CA ILE A 199 -6.03 -5.69 -3.46
C ILE A 199 -6.99 -6.28 -4.50
N ILE A 200 -7.50 -7.49 -4.25
CA ILE A 200 -8.43 -8.18 -5.16
C ILE A 200 -9.74 -7.41 -5.30
N ILE A 201 -10.36 -7.00 -4.18
CA ILE A 201 -11.68 -6.36 -4.20
C ILE A 201 -11.63 -4.98 -4.86
N LEU A 202 -10.54 -4.23 -4.66
CA LEU A 202 -10.36 -2.91 -5.26
C LEU A 202 -9.85 -2.96 -6.71
N GLY A 203 -9.47 -4.13 -7.22
CA GLY A 203 -9.04 -4.33 -8.60
C GLY A 203 -7.57 -4.01 -8.88
N PHE A 204 -6.70 -4.10 -7.87
CA PHE A 204 -5.25 -3.90 -8.02
C PHE A 204 -4.52 -5.22 -8.28
N ASP A 205 -5.04 -6.08 -9.16
CA ASP A 205 -4.57 -7.47 -9.30
C ASP A 205 -3.06 -7.59 -9.59
N ASP A 206 -2.49 -6.64 -10.34
CA ASP A 206 -1.05 -6.57 -10.63
C ASP A 206 -0.18 -6.51 -9.36
N ASP A 207 -0.70 -5.91 -8.28
CA ASP A 207 0.01 -5.83 -6.99
C ASP A 207 0.15 -7.21 -6.32
N LEU A 208 -0.68 -8.21 -6.67
CA LEU A 208 -0.56 -9.57 -6.15
C LEU A 208 0.71 -10.27 -6.61
N GLU A 209 1.14 -10.00 -7.86
CA GLU A 209 2.36 -10.58 -8.40
C GLU A 209 3.59 -9.89 -7.82
N ILE A 210 3.57 -8.56 -7.76
CA ILE A 210 4.67 -7.72 -7.29
C ILE A 210 4.90 -7.88 -5.79
N GLY A 211 3.84 -7.94 -4.99
CA GLY A 211 3.93 -7.97 -3.53
C GLY A 211 4.41 -9.31 -2.95
N SER A 212 4.50 -10.37 -3.76
CA SER A 212 5.05 -11.65 -3.33
C SER A 212 6.58 -11.58 -3.32
N THR A 213 7.17 -11.44 -2.13
CA THR A 213 8.61 -11.31 -1.90
C THR A 213 9.44 -12.37 -2.65
N ASP A 214 9.04 -13.64 -2.61
CA ASP A 214 9.74 -14.73 -3.28
C ASP A 214 9.71 -14.60 -4.81
N LYS A 215 8.53 -14.26 -5.38
CA LYS A 215 8.38 -14.05 -6.82
C LYS A 215 9.14 -12.80 -7.27
N TYR A 216 9.05 -11.73 -6.49
CA TYR A 216 9.69 -10.47 -6.80
C TYR A 216 11.21 -10.59 -6.84
N PHE A 217 11.82 -11.19 -5.81
CA PHE A 217 13.28 -11.35 -5.79
C PHE A 217 13.78 -12.30 -6.89
N LYS A 218 12.98 -13.28 -7.32
CA LYS A 218 13.37 -14.16 -8.43
C LYS A 218 13.71 -13.42 -9.72
N LYS A 219 13.13 -12.24 -9.98
CA LYS A 219 13.50 -11.35 -11.11
C LYS A 219 15.00 -11.05 -11.16
N PHE A 220 15.69 -11.06 -10.02
CA PHE A 220 17.10 -10.70 -9.90
C PHE A 220 18.06 -11.91 -10.00
N GLU A 221 17.55 -13.12 -10.23
CA GLU A 221 18.37 -14.34 -10.31
C GLU A 221 19.47 -14.24 -11.38
N ASP A 222 19.09 -13.82 -12.59
CA ASP A 222 19.98 -13.74 -13.75
C ASP A 222 20.86 -12.47 -13.80
N TYR A 223 20.67 -11.55 -12.85
CA TYR A 223 21.44 -10.31 -12.83
C TYR A 223 22.88 -10.56 -12.42
N LYS A 224 23.81 -10.21 -13.32
CA LYS A 224 25.25 -10.27 -13.07
C LYS A 224 25.72 -9.03 -12.32
N VAL A 225 25.64 -9.10 -11.00
CA VAL A 225 26.07 -8.03 -10.09
C VAL A 225 27.22 -8.53 -9.22
N ASP A 226 28.34 -7.80 -9.20
CA ASP A 226 29.44 -8.15 -8.30
C ASP A 226 29.06 -7.83 -6.85
N LEU A 227 28.84 -8.84 -6.02
CA LEU A 227 28.49 -8.61 -4.62
C LEU A 227 29.73 -8.39 -3.74
N PRO A 228 29.64 -7.55 -2.67
CA PRO A 228 30.70 -7.40 -1.68
C PRO A 228 31.13 -8.74 -1.05
N LYS A 229 32.35 -8.79 -0.52
CA LYS A 229 32.89 -10.00 0.13
C LYS A 229 31.99 -10.51 1.25
N SER A 230 31.50 -9.62 2.12
CA SER A 230 30.57 -9.96 3.21
C SER A 230 29.28 -10.63 2.71
N SER A 231 28.73 -10.16 1.60
CA SER A 231 27.57 -10.77 0.94
C SER A 231 27.87 -12.18 0.45
N LYS A 232 29.01 -12.37 -0.23
CA LYS A 232 29.47 -13.69 -0.73
C LYS A 232 29.70 -14.67 0.43
N ASP A 233 30.25 -14.19 1.54
CA ASP A 233 30.50 -15.02 2.73
C ASP A 233 29.18 -15.46 3.40
N LEU A 234 28.18 -14.59 3.49
CA LEU A 234 26.84 -14.93 3.98
C LEU A 234 26.16 -15.98 3.09
N ILE A 235 26.20 -15.80 1.77
CA ILE A 235 25.63 -16.76 0.80
C ILE A 235 26.29 -18.13 0.97
N ASN A 236 27.62 -18.17 1.05
CA ASN A 236 28.39 -19.40 1.25
C ASN A 236 28.09 -20.07 2.59
N LEU A 237 27.92 -19.29 3.66
CA LEU A 237 27.52 -19.80 4.97
C LEU A 237 26.17 -20.52 4.88
N LEU A 238 25.17 -19.89 4.26
CA LEU A 238 23.84 -20.47 4.08
C LEU A 238 23.88 -21.78 3.27
N LYS A 239 24.68 -21.83 2.19
CA LYS A 239 24.88 -23.04 1.38
C LYS A 239 25.51 -24.17 2.21
N LYS A 240 26.60 -23.87 2.94
CA LYS A 240 27.27 -24.83 3.84
C LYS A 240 26.35 -25.35 4.95
N SER A 241 25.45 -24.51 5.45
CA SER A 241 24.42 -24.89 6.43
C SER A 241 23.21 -25.62 5.82
N ARG A 242 23.29 -26.08 4.56
CA ARG A 242 22.21 -26.78 3.84
C ARG A 242 20.91 -25.98 3.72
N ARG A 243 21.00 -24.64 3.64
CA ARG A 243 19.87 -23.72 3.48
C ARG A 243 19.82 -23.14 2.06
N GLU A 244 19.76 -24.01 1.05
CA GLU A 244 19.93 -23.61 -0.37
C GLU A 244 18.86 -22.61 -0.83
N THR A 245 17.57 -22.90 -0.61
CA THR A 245 16.46 -21.99 -0.98
C THR A 245 16.63 -20.61 -0.36
N LYS A 246 17.02 -20.57 0.92
CA LYS A 246 17.25 -19.31 1.63
C LYS A 246 18.47 -18.57 1.08
N SER A 247 19.53 -19.30 0.72
CA SER A 247 20.71 -18.73 0.08
C SER A 247 20.34 -18.04 -1.23
N GLN A 248 19.50 -18.66 -2.07
CA GLN A 248 19.03 -18.07 -3.33
C GLN A 248 18.21 -16.80 -3.11
N ILE A 249 17.27 -16.81 -2.16
CA ILE A 249 16.45 -15.64 -1.83
C ILE A 249 17.35 -14.48 -1.35
N VAL A 250 18.29 -14.77 -0.45
CA VAL A 250 19.24 -13.78 0.07
C VAL A 250 20.15 -13.23 -1.04
N GLU A 251 20.66 -14.08 -1.93
CA GLU A 251 21.47 -13.66 -3.07
C GLU A 251 20.70 -12.69 -3.98
N ASN A 252 19.47 -13.06 -4.34
CA ASN A 252 18.60 -12.25 -5.19
C ASN A 252 18.24 -10.90 -4.55
N TYR A 253 17.91 -10.92 -3.26
CA TYR A 253 17.69 -9.70 -2.48
C TYR A 253 18.93 -8.79 -2.49
N LEU A 254 20.13 -9.35 -2.26
CA LEU A 254 21.38 -8.58 -2.26
C LEU A 254 21.70 -7.98 -3.63
N LYS A 255 21.39 -8.71 -4.72
CA LYS A 255 21.49 -8.18 -6.09
C LYS A 255 20.55 -6.99 -6.29
N MET A 256 19.27 -7.12 -5.92
CA MET A 256 18.29 -6.03 -5.96
C MET A 256 18.76 -4.81 -5.16
N MET A 257 19.19 -5.00 -3.90
CA MET A 257 19.67 -3.90 -3.05
C MET A 257 20.86 -3.16 -3.67
N LYS A 258 21.79 -3.89 -4.29
CA LYS A 258 22.93 -3.26 -4.97
C LYS A 258 22.50 -2.43 -6.19
N LEU A 259 21.51 -2.90 -6.96
CA LEU A 259 20.94 -2.12 -8.07
C LEU A 259 20.23 -0.86 -7.57
N SER A 260 19.41 -0.98 -6.52
CA SER A 260 18.75 0.16 -5.87
C SER A 260 19.76 1.18 -5.35
N PHE A 261 20.82 0.75 -4.64
CA PHE A 261 21.87 1.65 -4.17
C PHE A 261 22.63 2.34 -5.32
N LYS A 262 22.83 1.66 -6.45
CA LYS A 262 23.43 2.27 -7.63
C LYS A 262 22.58 3.43 -8.15
N GLU A 263 21.27 3.23 -8.22
CA GLU A 263 20.34 4.28 -8.62
C GLU A 263 20.26 5.42 -7.59
N CYS A 264 20.19 5.10 -6.29
CA CYS A 264 20.25 6.10 -5.22
C CYS A 264 21.51 6.95 -5.33
N TYR A 265 22.68 6.33 -5.53
CA TYR A 265 23.95 7.03 -5.71
C TYR A 265 23.93 7.92 -6.96
N ARG A 266 23.39 7.43 -8.08
CA ARG A 266 23.30 8.17 -9.33
C ARG A 266 22.47 9.45 -9.20
N VAL A 267 21.31 9.37 -8.55
CA VAL A 267 20.37 10.50 -8.45
C VAL A 267 20.73 11.49 -7.34
N LEU A 268 21.48 11.05 -6.32
CA LEU A 268 21.91 11.90 -5.22
C LEU A 268 22.95 12.92 -5.68
N LYS A 269 22.80 14.18 -5.28
CA LYS A 269 23.80 15.23 -5.53
C LYS A 269 25.10 14.94 -4.80
N THR A 270 26.22 15.42 -5.35
CA THR A 270 27.49 15.44 -4.60
C THR A 270 27.32 16.21 -3.29
N GLY A 271 27.70 15.58 -2.17
CA GLY A 271 27.51 16.13 -0.82
C GLY A 271 26.10 15.95 -0.24
N GLY A 272 25.17 15.34 -0.99
CA GLY A 272 23.84 14.97 -0.49
C GLY A 272 23.90 13.84 0.54
N PHE A 273 22.86 13.74 1.36
CA PHE A 273 22.77 12.73 2.43
C PHE A 273 21.86 11.57 2.05
N TYR A 274 22.31 10.34 2.33
CA TYR A 274 21.47 9.15 2.29
C TYR A 274 21.29 8.58 3.68
N ALA A 275 20.05 8.63 4.19
CA ALA A 275 19.63 7.99 5.42
C ALA A 275 18.89 6.69 5.10
N MET A 276 19.34 5.58 5.68
CA MET A 276 18.70 4.28 5.54
C MET A 276 18.31 3.76 6.92
N VAL A 277 17.03 3.48 7.10
CA VAL A 277 16.51 2.84 8.31
C VAL A 277 16.86 1.36 8.27
N ILE A 278 17.51 0.87 9.32
CA ILE A 278 17.85 -0.54 9.51
C ILE A 278 17.25 -1.03 10.84
N SER A 279 16.58 -2.18 10.80
CA SER A 279 16.04 -2.86 11.98
C SER A 279 17.16 -3.55 12.76
N LYS A 280 16.88 -3.91 14.01
CA LYS A 280 17.80 -4.74 14.82
C LYS A 280 18.10 -6.04 14.08
N PHE A 281 19.36 -6.47 14.15
CA PHE A 281 19.79 -7.77 13.65
C PHE A 281 18.85 -8.87 14.17
N HIS A 282 18.14 -9.54 13.27
CA HIS A 282 17.47 -10.79 13.62
C HIS A 282 18.56 -11.79 13.98
N SER A 283 18.68 -12.11 15.28
CA SER A 283 19.53 -13.21 15.73
C SER A 283 18.90 -14.50 15.26
N TRP A 284 19.52 -15.12 14.25
CA TRP A 284 19.17 -16.45 13.79
C TRP A 284 19.74 -17.47 14.79
N SER A 285 19.04 -17.71 15.90
CA SER A 285 19.28 -18.88 16.74
C SER A 285 18.84 -20.14 16.02
#